data_AF-A0A3S1MDK5-F1
#
_entry.id   AF-A0A3S1MDK5-F1
#
_cell.length_a   1.000
_cell.length_b   1.000
_cell.length_c   1.000
_cell.angle_alpha   90.00
_cell.angle_beta   90.00
_cell.angle_gamma   90.00
#
_symmetry.space_group_name_H-M   'P 1'
#
loop_
_entity.id
_entity.type
_entity.pdbx_description
1 polymer ?
#
loop_
_entity_poly.entity_id
_entity_poly.type
_entity_poly.pdbx_seq_one_letter_code
_entity_poly.pdbx_strand_id
1 'polypeptide(L)' 'MAYALDKLRLETLIGPVARATEVLVRLDERIARSPIRDGLVERQHFADAASALWLEGELVHLEDLVLHDAHMD' A
#
# COMPACT_ATOMS: atom_id res chain seq x y z
N MET A 1 -9.68 -0.66 19.12
CA MET A 1 -9.38 0.71 19.61
C MET A 1 -10.23 1.68 18.83
N ALA A 2 -11.13 2.43 19.47
CA ALA A 2 -11.81 3.55 18.82
C ALA A 2 -10.97 4.81 19.00
N TYR A 3 -10.66 5.50 17.90
CA TYR A 3 -9.95 6.78 17.97
C TYR A 3 -10.88 7.85 18.57
N ALA A 4 -10.33 8.71 19.44
CA ALA A 4 -11.05 9.85 19.98
C ALA A 4 -11.15 10.94 18.90
N LEU A 5 -12.18 10.85 18.06
CA LEU A 5 -12.34 11.72 16.88
C LEU A 5 -12.51 13.19 17.26
N ASP A 6 -13.08 13.47 18.44
CA ASP A 6 -13.21 14.80 19.04
C ASP A 6 -11.86 15.46 19.35
N LYS A 7 -10.78 14.68 19.44
CA LYS A 7 -9.42 15.17 19.72
C LYS A 7 -8.54 15.30 18.47
N LEU A 8 -9.06 14.96 17.29
CA LEU A 8 -8.30 15.11 16.05
C LEU A 8 -8.09 16.59 15.72
N ARG A 9 -6.85 16.93 15.35
CA ARG A 9 -6.48 18.26 14.87
C ARG A 9 -6.92 18.43 13.41
N LEU A 10 -8.23 18.45 13.17
CA LEU A 10 -8.83 18.42 11.83
C LEU A 10 -8.33 19.56 10.94
N GLU A 11 -8.22 20.77 11.49
CA GLU A 11 -7.70 21.96 10.78
C GLU A 11 -6.34 21.71 10.13
N THR A 12 -5.45 20.98 10.82
CA THR A 12 -4.12 20.64 10.31
C THR A 12 -4.09 19.40 9.43
N LEU A 13 -5.09 18.52 9.55
CA LEU A 13 -5.14 17.24 8.85
C LEU A 13 -5.91 17.30 7.53
N ILE A 14 -6.92 18.18 7.41
CA ILE A 14 -7.78 18.26 6.22
C ILE A 14 -6.97 18.46 4.94
N GLY A 15 -6.02 19.40 4.94
CA GLY A 15 -5.16 19.66 3.77
C GLY A 15 -4.32 18.44 3.35
N PRO A 16 -3.49 17.86 4.26
CA PRO A 16 -2.74 16.64 3.98
C PRO A 16 -3.60 15.45 3.54
N VAL A 17 -4.72 15.19 4.22
CA VAL A 17 -5.62 14.08 3.88
C VAL A 17 -6.20 14.27 2.49
N ALA A 18 -6.71 15.46 2.16
CA ALA A 18 -7.27 15.73 0.84
C ALA A 18 -6.25 15.50 -0.29
N ARG A 19 -4.99 15.91 -0.11
CA ARG A 19 -3.92 15.66 -1.10
C ARG A 19 -3.58 14.17 -1.23
N ALA A 20 -3.52 13.44 -0.12
CA ALA A 20 -3.30 11.99 -0.16
C ALA A 20 -4.46 11.28 -0.87
N THR A 21 -5.70 11.64 -0.53
CA THR A 21 -6.91 11.12 -1.18
C THR A 21 -6.92 11.41 -2.68
N GLU A 22 -6.54 12.62 -3.12
CA GLU A 22 -6.45 12.96 -4.53
C GLU A 22 -5.52 11.99 -5.28
N VAL A 23 -4.33 11.74 -4.74
CA VAL A 23 -3.35 10.84 -5.37
C VAL A 23 -3.89 9.41 -5.45
N LEU A 24 -4.51 8.91 -4.38
CA LEU A 24 -5.10 7.58 -4.34
C LEU A 24 -6.24 7.42 -5.34
N VAL A 25 -7.17 8.38 -5.39
CA VAL A 25 -8.29 8.34 -6.35
C VAL A 25 -7.79 8.35 -7.80
N ARG A 26 -6.75 9.13 -8.11
CA ARG A 26 -6.14 9.14 -9.45
C ARG A 26 -5.43 7.83 -9.78
N LEU A 27 -4.82 7.17 -8.81
CA LEU A 27 -4.22 5.86 -8.99
C LEU A 27 -5.30 4.81 -9.27
N ASP A 28 -6.36 4.79 -8.46
CA ASP A 28 -7.49 3.87 -8.62
C ASP A 28 -8.13 4.00 -10.01
N GLU A 29 -8.41 5.22 -10.46
CA GLU A 29 -8.99 5.47 -11.78
C GLU A 29 -8.09 4.98 -12.92
N ARG A 30 -6.76 5.16 -12.77
CA ARG A 30 -5.77 4.67 -13.75
C ARG A 30 -5.72 3.15 -13.79
N ILE A 31 -5.70 2.50 -12.63
CA ILE A 31 -5.66 1.05 -12.51
C ILE A 31 -6.95 0.44 -13.05
N ALA A 32 -8.11 1.03 -12.73
CA ALA A 32 -9.41 0.55 -13.19
C ALA A 32 -9.53 0.47 -14.72
N ARG A 33 -8.82 1.35 -15.45
CA ARG A 33 -8.77 1.37 -16.92
C ARG A 33 -7.57 0.63 -17.53
N SER A 34 -6.71 0.06 -16.69
CA SER A 34 -5.44 -0.51 -17.13
C SER A 34 -5.59 -1.97 -17.57
N PRO A 35 -4.97 -2.40 -18.67
CA PRO A 35 -4.95 -3.81 -19.07
C PRO A 35 -4.15 -4.70 -18.09
N ILE A 36 -3.33 -4.11 -17.21
CA ILE A 36 -2.55 -4.84 -16.20
C ILE A 36 -3.19 -4.81 -14.81
N ARG A 37 -4.44 -4.34 -14.69
CA ARG A 37 -5.15 -4.22 -13.39
C ARG A 37 -5.03 -5.48 -12.56
N ASP A 38 -5.43 -6.61 -13.13
CA ASP A 38 -5.50 -7.86 -12.39
C ASP A 38 -4.09 -8.30 -11.99
N GLY A 39 -3.12 -8.18 -12.91
CA GLY A 39 -1.71 -8.47 -12.61
C GLY A 39 -1.13 -7.62 -11.47
N LEU A 40 -1.54 -6.35 -11.37
CA LEU A 40 -1.14 -5.45 -10.28
C LEU A 40 -1.81 -5.87 -8.96
N VAL A 41 -3.11 -6.13 -8.95
CA VAL A 41 -3.85 -6.55 -7.75
C VAL A 41 -3.26 -7.84 -7.18
N GLU A 42 -2.94 -8.80 -8.05
CA GLU A 42 -2.35 -10.08 -7.67
C GLU A 42 -0.91 -9.97 -7.13
N ARG A 43 -0.20 -8.83 -7.31
CA ARG A 43 1.24 -8.75 -6.99
C ARG A 43 1.68 -7.55 -6.16
N GLN A 44 0.84 -6.52 -6.00
CA GLN A 44 1.23 -5.30 -5.28
C GLN A 44 1.61 -5.55 -3.82
N HIS A 45 1.07 -6.60 -3.20
CA HIS A 45 1.29 -6.94 -1.80
C HIS A 45 2.73 -7.36 -1.51
N PHE A 46 3.51 -7.82 -2.50
CA PHE A 46 4.93 -8.15 -2.31
C PHE A 46 5.77 -6.92 -1.94
N ALA A 47 5.46 -5.75 -2.52
CA ALA A 47 6.15 -4.51 -2.19
C ALA A 47 5.80 -4.04 -0.76
N ASP A 48 4.55 -4.24 -0.34
CA ASP A 48 4.10 -3.94 1.03
C ASP A 48 4.77 -4.87 2.05
N ALA A 49 4.81 -6.18 1.76
CA ALA A 49 5.49 -7.17 2.59
C ALA A 49 7.00 -6.90 2.73
N ALA A 50 7.70 -6.59 1.64
CA ALA A 50 9.12 -6.21 1.70
C ALA A 50 9.35 -4.96 2.56
N SER A 51 8.45 -3.97 2.46
CA SER A 51 8.54 -2.74 3.27
C SER A 51 8.26 -3.02 4.74
N ALA A 52 7.30 -3.88 5.06
CA ALA A 52 6.98 -4.27 6.42
C ALA A 52 8.13 -5.03 7.09
N LEU A 53 8.72 -6.01 6.39
CA LEU A 53 9.88 -6.75 6.89
C LEU A 53 11.09 -5.83 7.11
N TRP A 54 11.29 -4.86 6.21
CA TRP A 54 12.34 -3.87 6.42
C TRP A 54 12.12 -3.03 7.68
N LEU A 55 10.89 -2.64 8.00
CA LEU A 55 10.56 -1.97 9.26
C LEU A 55 10.82 -2.85 10.50
N GLU A 56 10.72 -4.16 10.35
CA GLU A 56 11.05 -5.15 11.39
C GLU A 56 12.56 -5.45 11.48
N GLY A 57 13.37 -4.91 10.57
CA GLY A 57 14.82 -5.07 10.53
C GLY A 57 15.31 -6.19 9.61
N GLU A 58 14.41 -6.82 8.86
CA GLU A 58 14.72 -7.88 7.90
C GLU A 58 14.85 -7.30 6.49
N LEU A 59 16.01 -7.52 5.86
CA LEU A 59 16.23 -7.11 4.47
C LEU A 59 15.98 -8.31 3.55
N VAL A 60 14.82 -8.31 2.89
CA VAL A 60 14.39 -9.40 2.00
C VAL A 60 14.28 -8.91 0.56
N HIS A 61 14.69 -9.74 -0.38
CA HIS A 61 14.53 -9.47 -1.81
C HIS A 61 13.09 -9.74 -2.26
N LEU A 62 12.57 -8.92 -3.18
CA LEU A 62 11.20 -9.10 -3.68
C LEU A 62 11.03 -10.45 -4.35
N GLU A 63 12.05 -10.92 -5.06
CA GLU A 63 12.06 -12.22 -5.74
C GLU A 63 11.86 -13.38 -4.76
N ASP A 64 12.45 -13.30 -3.55
CA ASP A 64 12.32 -14.33 -2.53
C ASP A 64 10.87 -14.41 -2.02
N LEU A 65 10.20 -13.26 -1.85
CA LEU A 65 8.79 -13.23 -1.47
C LEU A 65 7.89 -13.84 -2.56
N VAL A 66 8.19 -13.55 -3.83
CA VAL A 66 7.45 -14.11 -4.98
C VAL A 66 7.66 -15.62 -5.08
N LEU A 67 8.89 -16.10 -4.88
CA LEU A 67 9.21 -17.53 -4.90
C LEU A 67 8.55 -18.27 -3.73
N HIS A 68 8.61 -17.69 -2.53
CA HIS A 68 7.99 -18.24 -1.34
C HIS A 68 6.46 -18.37 -1.49
N ASP A 69 5.78 -17.34 -1.99
CA ASP A 69 4.34 -17.40 -2.28
C ASP A 69 4.00 -18.47 -3.33
N ALA A 70 4.89 -18.66 -4.31
CA ALA A 70 4.77 -19.72 -5.32
C ALA A 70 5.13 -21.12 -4.79
N HIS A 71 5.54 -21.28 -3.52
CA HIS A 71 6.08 -22.52 -2.95
C HIS A 71 7.27 -23.06 -3.75
N MET A 72 8.13 -22.15 -4.20
CA MET A 72 9.33 -22.41 -4.99
C MET A 72 10.63 -22.12 -4.21
N ASP A 73 10.53 -21.99 -2.89
CA ASP A 73 11.63 -21.79 -1.93
C ASP A 73 12.36 -23.09 -1.54
#